data_AF-A0AAD9GB22-F1
#
_entry.id   AF-A0AAD9GB22-F1
#
_cell.length_a   1.000
_cell.length_b   1.000
_cell.length_c   1.000
_cell.angle_alpha   90.00
_cell.angle_beta   90.00
_cell.angle_gamma   90.00
#
_symmetry.space_group_name_H-M   'P 1'
#
loop_
_entity.id
_entity.type
_entity.pdbx_description
1 polymer ?
#
loop_
_entity_poly.entity_id
_entity_poly.type
_entity_poly.pdbx_seq_one_letter_code
_entity_poly.pdbx_strand_id
1 'polypeptide(L)'
;MGDKCSTNKALAERMGIALIGFGCHKLNLAVKAFLGRRYVVEHSTARVDTVVNQLRNIKVAGSLRALTPLAPIKRNVTRWLSTHSMLNRYLKIEKEVKTD
;
A
#
# COMPACT_ATOMS: atom_id res chain seq x y z
N MET A 1 11.21 -9.04 14.13
CA MET A 1 9.75 -8.81 14.15
C MET A 1 9.19 -9.74 15.22
N GLY A 2 9.00 -9.24 16.45
CA GLY A 2 8.54 -10.05 17.57
C GLY A 2 7.03 -10.30 17.48
N ASP A 3 6.64 -11.55 17.63
CA ASP A 3 5.26 -12.02 17.63
C ASP A 3 4.48 -11.39 18.80
N LYS A 4 3.65 -10.39 18.50
CA LYS A 4 2.69 -9.79 19.45
C LYS A 4 1.36 -10.53 19.50
N CYS A 5 1.21 -11.62 18.75
CA CYS A 5 -0.04 -12.37 18.68
C CYS A 5 -0.28 -13.11 20.01
N SER A 6 0.75 -13.71 20.60
CA SER A 6 0.65 -14.40 21.90
C SER A 6 0.25 -13.46 23.04
N THR A 7 0.85 -12.28 23.14
CA THR A 7 0.53 -11.27 24.17
C THR A 7 -0.87 -10.70 23.99
N ASN A 8 -1.26 -10.37 22.75
CA ASN A 8 -2.61 -9.86 22.49
C ASN A 8 -3.68 -10.92 22.70
N LYS A 9 -3.38 -12.19 22.39
CA LYS A 9 -4.26 -13.33 22.64
C LYS A 9 -4.43 -13.60 24.13
N ALA A 10 -3.34 -13.64 24.88
CA ALA A 10 -3.37 -13.79 26.33
C ALA A 10 -4.11 -12.63 27.02
N LEU A 11 -3.93 -11.39 26.52
CA LEU A 11 -4.67 -10.23 27.03
C LEU A 11 -6.17 -10.33 26.74
N ALA A 12 -6.54 -10.78 25.55
CA ALA A 12 -7.94 -10.93 25.16
C ALA A 12 -8.66 -12.05 25.91
N GLU A 13 -7.98 -13.18 26.12
CA GLU A 13 -8.46 -14.29 26.95
C GLU A 13 -8.62 -13.86 28.41
N ARG A 14 -7.67 -13.08 28.96
CA ARG A 14 -7.78 -12.52 30.32
C ARG A 14 -8.86 -11.47 30.48
N MET A 15 -9.15 -10.69 29.44
CA MET A 15 -10.14 -9.62 29.47
C MET A 15 -11.54 -10.09 29.03
N GLY A 16 -11.68 -11.32 28.51
CA GLY A 16 -12.95 -11.85 27.99
C GLY A 16 -13.47 -11.13 26.74
N ILE A 17 -12.62 -10.35 26.06
CA ILE A 17 -13.00 -9.51 24.92
C ILE A 17 -12.50 -10.15 23.62
N ALA A 18 -13.38 -10.32 22.64
CA ALA A 18 -13.00 -10.81 21.32
C ALA A 18 -12.01 -9.83 20.64
N LEU A 19 -10.86 -10.34 20.19
CA LEU A 19 -9.85 -9.57 19.48
C LEU A 19 -10.38 -9.02 18.15
N ILE A 20 -10.85 -7.78 18.16
CA ILE A 20 -11.21 -7.01 16.96
C ILE A 20 -10.02 -6.92 15.98
N GLY A 21 -8.78 -7.01 16.49
CA GLY A 21 -7.55 -7.01 15.69
C GLY A 21 -7.35 -8.23 14.78
N PHE A 22 -7.95 -9.39 15.09
CA PHE A 22 -7.84 -10.56 14.22
C PHE A 22 -8.80 -10.48 13.03
N GLY A 23 -9.97 -9.85 13.20
CA GLY A 23 -10.95 -9.65 12.12
C GLY A 23 -10.41 -8.76 11.01
N CYS A 24 -9.79 -7.63 11.39
CA CYS A 24 -9.21 -6.70 10.42
C CYS A 24 -8.00 -7.32 9.69
N HIS A 25 -7.12 -8.04 10.40
CA HIS A 25 -6.00 -8.75 9.79
C HIS A 25 -6.46 -9.85 8.82
N LYS A 26 -7.47 -10.66 9.21
CA LYS A 26 -8.09 -11.66 8.34
C LYS A 26 -8.75 -11.04 7.12
N LEU A 27 -9.44 -9.91 7.29
CA LEU A 27 -10.02 -9.18 6.16
C LEU A 27 -8.93 -8.71 5.20
N ASN A 28 -7.83 -8.13 5.70
CA ASN A 28 -6.71 -7.74 4.86
C ASN A 28 -6.10 -8.93 4.10
N LEU A 29 -5.94 -10.07 4.76
CA LEU A 29 -5.42 -11.27 4.11
C LEU A 29 -6.40 -11.80 3.05
N ALA A 30 -7.71 -11.79 3.35
CA ALA A 30 -8.75 -12.18 2.40
C ALA A 30 -8.81 -11.24 1.20
N VAL A 31 -8.71 -9.92 1.41
CA VAL A 31 -8.65 -8.92 0.34
C VAL A 31 -7.38 -9.10 -0.50
N LYS A 32 -6.20 -9.30 0.13
CA LYS A 32 -4.96 -9.60 -0.60
C LYS A 32 -5.07 -10.88 -1.42
N ALA A 33 -5.62 -11.95 -0.86
CA ALA A 33 -5.81 -13.21 -1.58
C ALA A 33 -6.84 -13.05 -2.73
N PHE A 34 -7.91 -12.30 -2.51
CA PHE A 34 -8.94 -12.02 -3.50
C PHE A 34 -8.41 -11.20 -4.67
N LEU A 35 -7.63 -10.15 -4.40
CA LEU A 35 -7.00 -9.32 -5.42
C LEU A 35 -5.84 -10.05 -6.11
N GLY A 36 -5.06 -10.84 -5.36
CA GLY A 36 -3.96 -11.67 -5.88
C GLY A 36 -4.41 -12.73 -6.89
N ARG A 37 -5.62 -13.28 -6.70
CA ARG A 37 -6.25 -14.19 -7.68
C ARG A 37 -6.66 -13.50 -8.98
N ARG A 38 -6.74 -12.17 -9.00
CA ARG A 38 -7.12 -11.39 -10.19
C ARG A 38 -5.86 -10.89 -10.88
N TYR A 39 -5.42 -11.66 -11.88
CA TYR A 39 -4.23 -11.35 -12.69
C TYR A 39 -4.16 -9.87 -13.13
N VAL A 40 -5.29 -9.31 -13.59
CA VAL A 40 -5.37 -7.91 -14.06
C VAL A 40 -4.98 -6.91 -12.96
N VAL A 41 -5.40 -7.14 -11.72
CA VAL A 41 -5.14 -6.22 -10.59
C VAL A 41 -3.67 -6.27 -10.19
N GLU A 42 -3.11 -7.47 -10.04
CA GLU A 42 -1.70 -7.64 -9.71
C GLU A 42 -0.79 -7.10 -10.82
N HIS A 43 -1.09 -7.40 -12.08
CA HIS A 43 -0.34 -6.91 -13.22
C HIS A 43 -0.36 -5.38 -13.31
N SER A 44 -1.54 -4.75 -13.16
CA SER A 44 -1.67 -3.29 -13.17
C SER A 44 -0.92 -2.66 -11.98
N THR A 45 -1.02 -3.27 -10.80
CA THR A 45 -0.31 -2.80 -9.60
C THR A 45 1.21 -2.90 -9.77
N ALA A 46 1.71 -3.99 -10.37
CA ALA A 46 3.13 -4.17 -10.66
C ALA A 46 3.64 -3.14 -11.67
N ARG A 47 2.86 -2.83 -12.72
CA ARG A 47 3.20 -1.77 -13.68
C ARG A 47 3.31 -0.41 -13.01
N VAL A 48 2.36 -0.06 -12.15
CA VAL A 48 2.41 1.20 -11.40
C VAL A 48 3.63 1.23 -10.45
N ASP A 49 3.95 0.13 -9.79
CA ASP A 49 5.15 0.05 -8.94
C ASP A 49 6.45 0.27 -9.73
N THR A 50 6.56 -0.29 -10.95
CA THR A 50 7.68 -0.02 -11.85
C THR A 50 7.76 1.48 -12.21
N VAL A 51 6.64 2.09 -12.59
CA VAL A 51 6.60 3.53 -12.92
C VAL A 51 6.98 4.38 -11.71
N VAL A 52 6.42 4.10 -10.53
CA VAL A 52 6.76 4.80 -9.29
C VAL A 52 8.25 4.65 -8.95
N ASN A 53 8.86 3.50 -9.21
CA ASN A 53 10.30 3.32 -9.03
C ASN A 53 11.13 4.19 -10.00
N GLN A 54 10.69 4.33 -11.25
CA GLN A 54 11.33 5.20 -12.23
C GLN A 54 11.19 6.68 -11.87
N LEU A 55 10.00 7.11 -11.45
CA LEU A 55 9.73 8.49 -11.04
C LEU A 55 10.53 8.92 -9.80
N ARG A 56 11.02 7.96 -9.00
CA ARG A 56 11.90 8.21 -7.85
C ARG A 56 13.37 8.37 -8.22
N ASN A 57 13.78 8.11 -9.46
CA ASN A 57 15.13 8.39 -9.91
C ASN A 57 15.42 9.90 -9.80
N ILE A 58 16.59 10.29 -9.30
CA ILE A 58 16.94 11.69 -9.01
C ILE A 58 16.66 12.62 -10.19
N LYS A 59 17.01 12.22 -11.42
CA LYS A 59 16.79 13.05 -12.62
C LYS A 59 15.30 13.27 -12.87
N VAL A 60 14.53 12.19 -12.89
CA VAL A 60 13.08 12.21 -13.16
C VAL A 60 12.32 12.90 -12.02
N ALA A 61 12.73 12.68 -10.77
CA ALA A 61 12.15 13.32 -9.59
C ALA A 61 12.40 14.84 -9.57
N GLY A 62 13.48 15.31 -10.19
CA GLY A 62 13.74 16.74 -10.41
C GLY A 62 12.72 17.32 -11.40
N SER A 63 12.61 16.71 -12.58
CA SER A 63 11.63 17.13 -13.60
C SER A 63 10.19 17.04 -13.09
N LEU A 64 9.84 15.99 -12.34
CA LEU A 64 8.51 15.82 -11.78
C LEU A 64 8.16 16.93 -10.78
N ARG A 65 9.14 17.42 -10.00
CA ARG A 65 8.92 18.52 -9.05
C ARG A 65 8.67 19.87 -9.73
N ALA A 66 9.11 20.04 -10.97
CA ALA A 66 8.78 21.21 -11.78
C ALA A 66 7.32 21.17 -12.28
N LEU A 67 6.75 19.97 -12.46
CA LEU A 67 5.38 19.77 -12.95
C LEU A 67 4.36 19.65 -11.82
N THR A 68 4.73 19.07 -10.67
CA THR A 68 3.81 18.86 -9.56
C THR A 68 4.56 18.88 -8.22
N PRO A 69 3.97 19.45 -7.14
CA PRO A 69 4.56 19.37 -5.80
C PRO A 69 4.51 17.95 -5.20
N LEU A 70 3.84 17.00 -5.86
CA LEU A 70 3.60 15.67 -5.33
C LEU A 70 4.75 14.69 -5.63
N ALA A 71 5.35 14.12 -4.57
CA ALA A 71 6.33 13.03 -4.72
C ALA A 71 5.66 11.63 -4.83
N PRO A 72 6.21 10.70 -5.65
CA PRO A 72 5.76 9.31 -5.70
C PRO A 72 6.00 8.55 -4.39
N ILE A 73 5.08 7.63 -4.05
CA ILE A 73 5.18 6.79 -2.84
C ILE A 73 5.39 5.33 -3.24
N LYS A 74 6.52 4.73 -2.85
CA LYS A 74 6.79 3.31 -3.08
C LYS A 74 5.96 2.44 -2.14
N ARG A 75 5.41 1.33 -2.66
CA ARG A 75 4.76 0.34 -1.81
C ARG A 75 5.77 -0.42 -0.94
N ASN A 76 5.42 -0.65 0.31
CA ASN A 76 6.07 -1.60 1.21
C ASN A 76 5.18 -2.83 1.34
N VAL A 77 5.67 -3.98 0.86
CA VAL A 77 4.94 -5.26 0.84
C VAL A 77 4.47 -5.68 2.24
N THR A 78 5.26 -5.35 3.27
CA THR A 78 4.96 -5.70 4.67
C THR A 78 3.91 -4.78 5.32
N ARG A 79 3.62 -3.61 4.73
CA ARG A 79 2.72 -2.61 5.33
C ARG A 79 1.35 -2.63 4.62
N TRP A 80 0.30 -2.92 5.39
CA TRP A 80 -1.09 -3.13 4.93
C TRP A 80 -1.52 -2.17 3.81
N LEU A 81 -1.55 -0.87 4.08
CA LEU A 81 -2.16 0.12 3.19
C LEU A 81 -1.20 0.67 2.12
N SER A 82 0.03 0.17 2.06
CA SER A 82 1.06 0.82 1.26
C SER A 82 0.78 0.75 -0.24
N THR A 83 0.19 -0.36 -0.72
CA THR A 83 -0.23 -0.49 -2.12
C THR A 83 -1.34 0.50 -2.46
N HIS A 84 -2.34 0.62 -1.59
CA HIS A 84 -3.42 1.59 -1.77
C HIS A 84 -2.88 3.03 -1.78
N SER A 85 -2.00 3.38 -0.84
CA SER A 85 -1.36 4.70 -0.79
C SER A 85 -0.53 5.00 -2.05
N MET A 86 0.21 4.01 -2.57
CA MET A 86 0.96 4.13 -3.83
C MET A 86 0.02 4.44 -5.01
N LEU A 87 -1.04 3.62 -5.18
CA LEU A 87 -1.99 3.78 -6.28
C LEU A 87 -2.72 5.12 -6.22
N ASN A 88 -3.21 5.50 -5.03
CA ASN A 88 -3.88 6.79 -4.84
C ASN A 88 -2.94 7.97 -5.13
N ARG A 89 -1.67 7.88 -4.71
CA ARG A 89 -0.68 8.92 -5.01
C ARG A 89 -0.36 9.02 -6.49
N TYR A 90 -0.23 7.88 -7.17
CA TYR A 90 0.00 7.82 -8.61
C TYR A 90 -1.14 8.50 -9.38
N LEU A 91 -2.41 8.18 -9.08
CA LEU A 91 -3.57 8.78 -9.73
C LEU A 91 -3.64 10.30 -9.51
N LYS A 92 -3.26 10.78 -8.33
CA LYS A 92 -3.16 12.23 -8.07
C LYS A 92 -2.09 12.89 -8.92
N ILE A 93 -0.88 12.32 -8.97
CA ILE A 93 0.21 12.83 -9.81
C ILE A 93 -0.22 12.85 -11.28
N GLU A 94 -0.83 11.78 -11.76
CA GLU A 94 -1.32 11.68 -13.14
C GLU A 94 -2.36 12.76 -13.45
N LYS A 95 -3.28 13.03 -12.51
CA LYS A 95 -4.27 14.08 -12.67
C LYS A 95 -3.64 15.48 -12.76
N GLU A 96 -2.72 15.81 -11.85
CA GLU A 96 -2.03 17.11 -11.84
C GLU A 96 -1.25 17.33 -13.15
N VAL A 97 -0.48 16.33 -13.60
CA VAL A 97 0.33 16.42 -14.82
C VAL A 97 -0.51 16.50 -16.11
N LYS A 98 -1.73 15.97 -16.12
CA LYS A 98 -2.63 16.02 -17.30
C LYS A 98 -3.47 17.30 -17.38
N THR A 99 -3.42 18.16 -16.37
CA THR A 99 -4.25 19.38 -16.32
C THR A 99 -3.51 20.59 -16.93
N ASP A 100 -2.21 20.46 -17.23
CA ASP A 100 -1.40 21.35 -18.08
C ASP A 100 -1.36 20.84 -19.53
#